data_AF-A0A6A5RIR7-F1
#
_entry.id   AF-A0A6A5RIR7-F1
#
_cell.length_a   1.000
_cell.length_b   1.000
_cell.length_c   1.000
_cell.angle_alpha   90.00
_cell.angle_beta   90.00
_cell.angle_gamma   90.00
#
_symmetry.space_group_name_H-M   'P 1'
#
loop_
_entity.id
_entity.type
_entity.pdbx_description
1 polymer ?
#
loop_
_entity_poly.entity_id
_entity_poly.type
_entity_poly.pdbx_seq_one_letter_code
_entity_poly.pdbx_strand_id
1 'polypeptide(L)'
;MPPHSLHLLQPLDVVPYSLLKRHYSDRISLLACSCIYYINKETFLLAFKVAFKRTFTLENVCVVLLKLDVQLRTPTPPALGTVA
;
A
#
# COMPACT_ATOMS: atom_id res chain seq x y z
N MET A 1 18.14 -1.79 15.86
CA MET A 1 17.68 -2.39 14.59
C MET A 1 18.85 -2.40 13.62
N PRO A 2 19.09 -3.48 12.88
CA PRO A 2 20.17 -3.51 11.91
C PRO A 2 19.82 -2.66 10.67
N PRO A 3 20.77 -1.90 10.10
CA PRO A 3 20.52 -1.04 8.93
C PRO A 3 20.10 -1.83 7.68
N HIS A 4 20.44 -3.12 7.60
CA HIS A 4 20.06 -4.00 6.50
C HIS A 4 18.60 -4.46 6.54
N SER A 5 17.90 -4.33 7.68
CA SER A 5 16.51 -4.77 7.83
C SER A 5 15.48 -3.76 7.30
N LEU A 6 15.90 -2.51 7.04
CA LEU A 6 15.01 -1.47 6.50
C LEU A 6 14.56 -1.77 5.06
N HIS A 7 15.40 -2.37 4.22
CA HIS A 7 15.03 -2.66 2.82
C HIS A 7 13.94 -3.75 2.70
N LEU A 8 13.89 -4.69 3.65
CA LEU A 8 12.85 -5.73 3.70
C LEU A 8 11.50 -5.17 4.16
N LEU A 9 11.53 -4.06 4.91
CA LEU A 9 10.34 -3.39 5.44
C LEU A 9 9.85 -2.23 4.57
N GLN A 10 10.66 -1.72 3.64
CA GLN A 10 10.21 -0.73 2.65
C GLN A 10 8.88 -1.08 1.96
N PRO A 11 8.65 -2.33 1.51
CA PRO A 11 7.37 -2.64 0.88
C PRO A 11 6.18 -2.63 1.88
N LEU A 12 6.42 -2.76 3.19
CA LEU A 12 5.40 -2.55 4.22
C LEU A 12 4.96 -1.08 4.33
N ASP A 13 5.84 -0.13 4.01
CA ASP A 13 5.49 1.30 3.96
C ASP A 13 4.82 1.69 2.63
N VAL A 14 5.28 1.12 1.51
CA VAL A 14 4.81 1.50 0.16
C VAL A 14 3.44 0.92 -0.16
N VAL A 15 3.16 -0.33 0.24
CA VAL A 15 1.94 -1.03 -0.18
C VAL A 15 0.66 -0.43 0.45
N PRO A 16 0.56 -0.19 1.77
CA PRO A 16 -0.62 0.44 2.37
C PRO A 16 -0.83 1.87 1.86
N TYR A 17 0.24 2.61 1.60
CA TYR A 17 0.16 3.94 1.03
C TYR A 17 -0.44 3.92 -0.39
N SER A 18 -0.06 2.95 -1.22
CA SER A 18 -0.63 2.78 -2.56
C SER A 18 -2.13 2.45 -2.51
N LEU A 19 -2.56 1.62 -1.55
CA LEU A 19 -3.96 1.27 -1.36
C LEU A 19 -4.78 2.45 -0.84
N LEU A 20 -4.20 3.22 0.10
CA LEU A 20 -4.79 4.46 0.60
C LEU A 20 -4.99 5.48 -0.51
N LYS A 21 -3.95 5.68 -1.34
CA LYS A 21 -4.01 6.57 -2.50
C LYS A 21 -5.13 6.14 -3.44
N ARG A 22 -5.26 4.85 -3.74
CA ARG A 22 -6.33 4.31 -4.60
C ARG A 22 -7.72 4.59 -4.03
N HIS A 23 -7.98 4.23 -2.78
CA HIS A 23 -9.30 4.45 -2.18
C HIS A 23 -9.66 5.92 -2.02
N TYR A 24 -8.67 6.78 -1.77
CA TYR A 24 -8.88 8.22 -1.77
C TYR A 24 -9.20 8.73 -3.18
N SER A 25 -8.43 8.33 -4.20
CA SER A 25 -8.73 8.66 -5.60
C SER A 25 -10.14 8.22 -6.01
N ASP A 26 -10.58 7.01 -5.64
CA ASP A 26 -11.94 6.53 -5.87
C ASP A 26 -12.98 7.47 -5.22
N ARG A 27 -12.71 7.92 -3.99
CA ARG A 27 -13.60 8.84 -3.26
C ARG A 27 -13.65 10.22 -3.93
N ILE A 28 -12.54 10.71 -4.45
CA ILE A 28 -12.49 11.99 -5.18
C ILE A 28 -13.22 11.87 -6.52
N SER A 29 -13.06 10.76 -7.25
CA SER A 29 -13.83 10.51 -8.47
C SER A 29 -15.33 10.52 -8.23
N LEU A 30 -15.80 9.93 -7.12
CA LEU A 30 -17.22 9.99 -6.73
C LEU A 30 -17.69 11.42 -6.43
N LEU A 31 -16.87 12.23 -5.77
CA LEU A 31 -17.19 13.65 -5.52
C LEU A 31 -17.29 14.44 -6.82
N ALA A 32 -16.36 14.20 -7.76
CA ALA A 32 -16.38 14.81 -9.08
C ALA A 32 -17.62 14.43 -9.88
N CYS A 33 -18.04 13.16 -9.87
CA CYS A 33 -19.31 12.71 -10.48
C CYS A 33 -20.54 13.41 -9.89
N SER A 34 -20.48 13.79 -8.61
CA SER A 34 -21.53 14.57 -7.92
C SER A 34 -21.39 16.09 -8.12
N CYS A 35 -20.58 16.54 -9.08
CA CYS A 35 -20.31 17.95 -9.37
C CYS A 35 -19.66 18.73 -8.22
N ILE A 36 -18.98 18.05 -7.29
CA ILE A 36 -18.22 18.68 -6.21
C ILE A 36 -16.76 18.80 -6.67
N TYR A 37 -16.44 19.94 -7.26
CA TYR A 37 -15.10 20.24 -7.81
C TYR A 37 -14.19 20.98 -6.83
N TYR A 38 -14.74 21.53 -5.74
CA TYR A 38 -13.98 22.24 -4.72
C TYR A 38 -13.90 21.40 -3.44
N ILE A 39 -12.68 21.04 -3.06
CA ILE A 39 -12.39 20.26 -1.84
C ILE A 39 -11.77 21.21 -0.82
N ASN A 40 -12.57 21.62 0.16
CA ASN A 40 -12.09 22.34 1.34
C ASN A 40 -11.43 21.38 2.35
N LYS A 41 -10.88 21.91 3.44
CA LYS A 41 -10.21 21.09 4.47
C LYS A 41 -11.13 20.04 5.10
N GLU A 42 -12.40 20.36 5.32
CA GLU A 42 -13.34 19.44 5.96
C GLU A 42 -13.71 18.28 5.05
N THR A 43 -14.02 18.56 3.78
CA THR A 43 -14.29 17.54 2.75
C THR A 43 -13.06 16.67 2.50
N PHE A 44 -11.85 17.25 2.52
CA PHE A 44 -10.60 16.50 2.51
C PHE A 44 -10.52 15.53 3.69
N LEU A 45 -10.68 16.01 4.93
CA LEU A 45 -10.58 15.18 6.14
C LEU A 45 -11.64 14.08 6.16
N LEU A 46 -12.86 14.37 5.70
CA LEU A 46 -13.93 13.38 5.61
C LEU A 46 -13.63 12.31 4.56
N ALA A 47 -13.21 12.71 3.36
CA ALA A 47 -12.83 11.80 2.29
C ALA A 47 -11.63 10.93 2.69
N PHE A 48 -10.62 11.55 3.33
CA PHE A 48 -9.46 10.86 3.87
C PHE A 48 -9.86 9.84 4.94
N LYS A 49 -10.71 10.22 5.91
CA LYS A 49 -11.18 9.32 6.98
C LYS A 49 -11.90 8.10 6.41
N VAL A 50 -12.69 8.28 5.35
CA VAL A 50 -13.36 7.16 4.66
C VAL A 50 -12.35 6.26 3.96
N ALA A 51 -11.42 6.83 3.19
CA ALA A 51 -10.37 6.08 2.51
C ALA A 51 -9.47 5.32 3.50
N PHE A 52 -9.12 5.95 4.62
CA PHE A 52 -8.33 5.37 5.69
C PHE A 52 -9.01 4.15 6.31
N LYS A 53 -10.28 4.27 6.71
CA LYS A 53 -11.05 3.14 7.26
C LYS A 53 -11.20 1.99 6.26
N ARG A 54 -11.31 2.29 4.97
CA ARG A 54 -11.40 1.29 3.91
C ARG A 54 -10.06 0.59 3.64
N THR A 55 -8.95 1.32 3.80
CA THR A 55 -7.59 0.80 3.58
C THR A 55 -7.18 -0.11 4.72
N PHE A 56 -7.33 0.34 5.97
CA PHE A 56 -6.86 -0.37 7.16
C PHE A 56 -7.94 -1.29 7.74
N THR A 57 -8.43 -2.20 6.91
CA THR A 57 -9.25 -3.33 7.34
C THR A 57 -8.35 -4.54 7.61
N LEU A 58 -8.79 -5.46 8.48
CA LEU A 58 -8.05 -6.68 8.79
C LEU A 58 -7.71 -7.47 7.51
N GLU A 59 -8.69 -7.59 6.61
CA GLU A 59 -8.54 -8.27 5.32
C GLU A 59 -7.44 -7.66 4.45
N ASN A 60 -7.46 -6.34 4.28
CA ASN A 60 -6.45 -5.64 3.49
C ASN A 60 -5.06 -5.77 4.12
N VAL A 61 -4.95 -5.68 5.44
CA VAL A 61 -3.68 -5.87 6.15
C VAL A 61 -3.16 -7.29 5.98
N CYS A 62 -4.02 -8.31 6.07
CA CYS A 62 -3.65 -9.70 5.81
C CYS A 62 -3.15 -9.90 4.37
N VAL A 63 -3.80 -9.30 3.38
CA VAL A 63 -3.34 -9.35 1.98
C VAL A 63 -1.95 -8.73 1.83
N VAL A 64 -1.70 -7.58 2.47
CA VAL A 64 -0.37 -6.95 2.44
C VAL A 64 0.69 -7.87 3.06
N LEU A 65 0.40 -8.45 4.22
CA LEU A 65 1.33 -9.36 4.91
C LEU A 65 1.61 -10.63 4.10
N LEU A 66 0.59 -11.25 3.50
CA LEU A 66 0.76 -12.43 2.63
C LEU A 66 1.60 -12.10 1.40
N LYS A 67 1.38 -10.94 0.79
CA LYS A 67 2.12 -10.50 -0.40
C LYS A 67 3.59 -10.24 -0.07
N LEU A 68 3.87 -9.74 1.13
CA LEU A 68 5.23 -9.59 1.66
C LEU A 68 5.88 -10.93 1.94
N ASP A 69 5.18 -11.89 2.57
CA ASP A 69 5.70 -13.25 2.82
C ASP A 69 6.14 -13.94 1.50
N VAL A 70 5.31 -13.83 0.46
CA VAL A 70 5.64 -14.37 -0.88
C VAL A 70 6.86 -13.67 -1.50
N GLN A 71 7.00 -12.35 -1.34
CA GLN A 71 8.14 -11.59 -1.89
C GLN A 71 9.44 -11.83 -1.11
N LEU A 72 9.39 -11.90 0.23
CA LEU A 72 10.51 -12.27 1.08
C LEU A 72 11.00 -13.70 0.80
N ARG A 73 10.13 -14.55 0.26
CA ARG A 73 10.42 -15.95 -0.09
C ARG A 73 10.98 -16.15 -1.50
N THR A 74 11.44 -15.09 -2.18
CA THR A 74 12.09 -15.24 -3.49
C THR A 74 13.48 -15.91 -3.40
N PRO A 75 13.88 -16.59 -4.49
CA PRO A 75 14.47 -17.92 -4.44
C PRO A 75 15.97 -17.90 -4.20
N THR A 76 16.47 -18.96 -3.58
CA THR A 76 17.91 -19.27 -3.50
C THR A 76 18.58 -18.98 -4.85
N PRO A 77 19.66 -18.17 -4.88
CA PRO A 77 20.38 -17.90 -6.12
C PRO A 77 20.84 -19.23 -6.75
N PRO A 78 20.81 -19.37 -8.09
CA PRO A 78 21.37 -20.55 -8.73
C PRO A 78 22.84 -20.69 -8.31
N ALA A 79 23.23 -21.88 -7.84
CA ALA A 79 24.62 -22.14 -7.48
C ALA A 79 25.53 -21.83 -8.67
N LEU A 80 26.58 -21.05 -8.41
CA LEU A 80 27.60 -20.65 -9.38
C LEU A 80 28.15 -21.92 -10.05
N GLY A 81 27.83 -22.11 -11.34
CA GLY A 81 28.39 -23.20 -12.13
C GLY A 81 29.91 -23.03 -12.21
N THR A 82 30.62 -24.00 -11.65
CA THR A 82 32.04 -24.24 -11.93
C THR A 82 32.20 -24.51 -13.42
N VAL A 83 32.63 -23.50 -14.18
CA VAL A 83 33.11 -23.69 -15.55
C VAL A 83 34.57 -24.12 -15.43
N ALA A 84 34.82 -25.37 -15.82
CA ALA A 84 36.13 -25.97 -16.00
C ALA A 84 36.83 -25.42 -17.26
#